data_AF-A0A380NPW2-F1
#
_entry.id   AF-A0A380NPW2-F1
#
_cell.length_a   1.000
_cell.length_b   1.000
_cell.length_c   1.000
_cell.angle_alpha   90.00
_cell.angle_beta   90.00
_cell.angle_gamma   90.00
#
_symmetry.space_group_name_H-M   'P 1'
#
loop_
_entity.id
_entity.type
_entity.pdbx_description
1 polymer ?
#
loop_
_entity_poly.entity_id
_entity_poly.type
_entity_poly.pdbx_seq_one_letter_code
_entity_poly.pdbx_strand_id
1 'polypeptide(L)'
;MAQDLIHSFETPQEVAEAVANSFVQLTNQCIADTGSCVVAISGGTTPNTLFELLNTDEYRKQLDWERIYFLWVDERFVPQTNPDNNFYRAKERLFAYIGGSSHFYPVPTNGGTVEEAAEAYEKEVMMVLRACEKDGVDLALLGLGDDGHTASLFARSRALEETSRAVIPVTDGKVWQRVSMSFPFLAKAKQVWFTVVGESKAAALGRVLRQRADYADDTWQDRIGHVLPGAVLSQEEVVWYVDTAAKHK
;
A
#
# COMPACT_ATOMS: atom_id res chain seq x y z
N MET A 1 21.47 -10.08 0.25
CA MET A 1 20.52 -8.96 0.14
C MET A 1 19.51 -9.33 -0.91
N ALA A 2 18.22 -9.26 -0.60
CA ALA A 2 17.20 -9.48 -1.61
C ALA A 2 17.29 -8.36 -2.65
N GLN A 3 17.33 -8.72 -3.94
CA GLN A 3 17.41 -7.76 -5.03
C GLN A 3 16.00 -7.25 -5.35
N ASP A 4 15.86 -5.97 -5.70
CA ASP A 4 14.59 -5.46 -6.21
C ASP A 4 14.19 -6.21 -7.49
N LEU A 5 12.98 -6.75 -7.52
CA LEU A 5 12.42 -7.37 -8.71
C LEU A 5 11.60 -6.33 -9.48
N ILE A 6 12.07 -5.94 -10.67
CA ILE A 6 11.41 -4.90 -11.46
C ILE A 6 10.73 -5.52 -12.69
N HIS A 7 9.40 -5.54 -12.68
CA HIS A 7 8.57 -5.87 -13.83
C HIS A 7 8.21 -4.59 -14.59
N SER A 8 8.60 -4.53 -15.86
CA SER A 8 8.39 -3.35 -16.72
C SER A 8 7.43 -3.66 -17.86
N PHE A 9 6.46 -2.77 -18.06
CA PHE A 9 5.39 -2.92 -19.04
C PHE A 9 5.29 -1.68 -19.92
N GLU A 10 4.70 -1.81 -21.11
CA GLU A 10 4.62 -0.67 -22.03
C GLU A 10 3.66 0.39 -21.52
N THR A 11 2.54 -0.04 -20.93
CA THR A 11 1.42 0.84 -20.58
C THR A 11 0.96 0.73 -19.12
N PRO A 12 0.31 1.79 -18.58
CA PRO A 12 -0.42 1.74 -17.31
C PRO A 12 -1.39 0.56 -17.16
N GLN A 13 -2.04 0.18 -18.26
CA GLN A 13 -3.05 -0.87 -18.29
C GLN A 13 -2.40 -2.25 -18.11
N GLU A 14 -1.30 -2.52 -18.83
CA GLU A 14 -0.54 -3.76 -18.67
C GLU A 14 0.04 -3.90 -17.26
N VAL A 15 0.47 -2.80 -16.63
CA VAL A 15 0.86 -2.79 -15.21
C VAL A 15 -0.31 -3.27 -14.34
N ALA A 16 -1.50 -2.71 -14.53
CA ALA A 16 -2.66 -3.07 -13.73
C ALA A 16 -3.09 -4.54 -13.94
N GLU A 17 -3.02 -5.05 -15.16
CA GLU A 17 -3.29 -6.47 -15.49
C GLU A 17 -2.25 -7.41 -14.87
N ALA A 18 -0.96 -7.07 -14.94
CA ALA A 18 0.09 -7.87 -14.31
C ALA A 18 -0.05 -7.90 -12.78
N VAL A 19 -0.39 -6.76 -12.17
CA VAL A 19 -0.68 -6.67 -10.73
C VAL A 19 -1.93 -7.47 -10.39
N ALA A 20 -2.99 -7.42 -11.19
CA ALA A 20 -4.21 -8.19 -10.96
C ALA A 20 -3.95 -9.71 -11.01
N ASN A 21 -3.21 -10.17 -12.01
CA ASN A 21 -2.81 -11.58 -12.14
C ASN A 21 -1.96 -12.03 -10.95
N SER A 22 -0.97 -11.23 -10.56
CA SER A 22 -0.12 -11.53 -9.41
C SER A 22 -0.92 -11.51 -8.11
N PHE A 23 -1.85 -10.56 -7.97
CA PHE A 23 -2.75 -10.47 -6.82
C PHE A 23 -3.58 -11.73 -6.66
N VAL A 24 -4.21 -12.23 -7.73
CA VAL A 24 -4.95 -13.51 -7.72
C VAL A 24 -4.08 -14.67 -7.26
N GLN A 25 -2.87 -14.78 -7.84
CA GLN A 25 -1.93 -15.86 -7.47
C GLN A 25 -1.54 -15.77 -6.00
N LEU A 26 -1.14 -14.60 -5.53
CA LEU A 26 -0.71 -14.39 -4.15
C LEU A 26 -1.85 -14.65 -3.16
N THR A 27 -3.05 -14.09 -3.40
CA THR A 27 -4.17 -14.29 -2.47
C THR A 27 -4.59 -15.74 -2.39
N ASN A 28 -4.66 -16.44 -3.52
CA ASN A 28 -5.02 -17.86 -3.53
C ASN A 28 -3.96 -18.72 -2.81
N GLN A 29 -2.68 -18.37 -2.95
CA GLN A 29 -1.59 -19.03 -2.23
C GLN A 29 -1.68 -18.77 -0.71
N CYS A 30 -1.84 -17.52 -0.28
CA CYS A 30 -2.00 -17.17 1.13
C CYS A 30 -3.19 -17.88 1.78
N ILE A 31 -4.32 -17.98 1.07
CA ILE A 31 -5.53 -18.66 1.54
C ILE A 31 -5.29 -20.18 1.63
N ALA A 32 -4.61 -20.78 0.65
CA ALA A 32 -4.27 -22.20 0.69
C ALA A 32 -3.33 -22.53 1.88
N ASP A 33 -2.37 -21.65 2.17
CA ASP A 33 -1.35 -21.89 3.20
C ASP A 33 -1.84 -21.58 4.61
N THR A 34 -2.61 -20.50 4.78
CA THR A 34 -2.95 -19.94 6.10
C THR A 34 -4.45 -19.66 6.31
N GLY A 35 -5.29 -19.99 5.33
CA GLY A 35 -6.74 -19.86 5.42
C GLY A 35 -7.30 -18.45 5.24
N SER A 36 -6.44 -17.43 5.09
CA SER A 36 -6.81 -16.04 4.78
C SER A 36 -5.64 -15.26 4.16
N CYS A 37 -5.95 -14.15 3.50
CA CYS A 37 -4.98 -13.18 2.99
C CYS A 37 -5.34 -11.77 3.48
N VAL A 38 -4.44 -11.13 4.23
CA VAL A 38 -4.58 -9.75 4.69
C VAL A 38 -3.75 -8.84 3.80
N VAL A 39 -4.42 -7.93 3.11
CA VAL A 39 -3.83 -7.03 2.11
C VAL A 39 -4.02 -5.58 2.54
N ALA A 40 -2.92 -4.83 2.66
CA ALA A 40 -2.95 -3.39 2.81
C ALA A 40 -2.78 -2.71 1.44
N ILE A 41 -3.76 -1.89 1.05
CA ILE A 41 -3.83 -1.22 -0.25
C ILE A 41 -3.63 0.29 -0.12
N SER A 42 -2.95 0.90 -1.10
CA SER A 42 -2.92 2.37 -1.23
C SER A 42 -4.12 2.90 -2.01
N GLY A 43 -4.39 4.19 -1.83
CA GLY A 43 -5.17 4.95 -2.81
C GLY A 43 -4.32 5.49 -3.96
N GLY A 44 -4.96 6.23 -4.86
CA GLY A 44 -4.32 6.80 -6.04
C GLY A 44 -5.03 6.40 -7.33
N THR A 45 -4.49 6.80 -8.48
CA THR A 45 -5.06 6.44 -9.79
C THR A 45 -4.74 4.99 -10.17
N THR A 46 -3.53 4.51 -9.89
CA THR A 46 -3.13 3.14 -10.24
C THR A 46 -3.92 2.06 -9.49
N PRO A 47 -4.13 2.16 -8.16
CA PRO A 47 -5.01 1.22 -7.46
C PRO A 47 -6.46 1.24 -7.96
N ASN A 48 -6.95 2.37 -8.48
CA ASN A 48 -8.31 2.41 -9.04
C ASN A 48 -8.47 1.51 -10.27
N THR A 49 -7.52 1.54 -11.20
CA THR A 49 -7.54 0.68 -12.38
C THR A 49 -7.46 -0.79 -11.98
N LEU A 50 -6.65 -1.12 -10.96
CA LEU A 50 -6.64 -2.46 -10.38
C LEU A 50 -8.02 -2.84 -9.81
N PHE A 51 -8.66 -1.97 -9.02
CA PHE A 51 -9.98 -2.25 -8.44
C PHE A 51 -11.06 -2.45 -9.50
N GLU A 52 -11.03 -1.68 -10.59
CA GLU A 52 -11.92 -1.83 -11.74
C GLU A 52 -11.68 -3.18 -12.45
N LEU A 53 -10.43 -3.59 -12.63
CA LEU A 53 -10.07 -4.90 -13.21
C LEU A 53 -10.48 -6.06 -12.32
N LEU A 54 -10.20 -6.00 -11.02
CA LEU A 54 -10.61 -7.03 -10.06
C LEU A 54 -12.13 -7.19 -9.98
N ASN A 55 -12.87 -6.15 -10.37
CA ASN A 55 -14.32 -6.15 -10.47
C ASN A 55 -14.83 -6.59 -11.85
N THR A 56 -14.01 -7.10 -12.76
CA THR A 56 -14.53 -7.77 -13.97
C THR A 56 -14.92 -9.21 -13.64
N ASP A 57 -15.77 -9.83 -14.46
CA ASP A 57 -16.15 -11.23 -14.31
C ASP A 57 -14.96 -12.20 -14.41
N GLU A 58 -13.93 -11.81 -15.15
CA GLU A 58 -12.70 -12.57 -15.33
C GLU A 58 -11.95 -12.73 -14.00
N TYR A 59 -11.68 -11.63 -13.28
CA TYR A 59 -10.93 -11.67 -12.03
C TYR A 59 -11.82 -12.00 -10.84
N ARG A 60 -13.06 -11.48 -10.79
CA ARG A 60 -13.93 -11.62 -9.63
C ARG A 60 -14.23 -13.08 -9.28
N LYS A 61 -14.30 -13.97 -10.27
CA LYS A 61 -14.56 -15.42 -10.08
C LYS A 61 -13.32 -16.22 -9.66
N GLN A 62 -12.13 -15.63 -9.73
CA GLN A 62 -10.86 -16.29 -9.37
C GLN A 62 -10.44 -16.03 -7.92
N LEU A 63 -11.18 -15.16 -7.21
CA LEU A 63 -10.86 -14.70 -5.86
C LEU A 63 -11.90 -15.20 -4.86
N ASP A 64 -11.43 -15.77 -3.76
CA ASP A 64 -12.26 -16.08 -2.60
C ASP A 64 -12.33 -14.85 -1.67
N TRP A 65 -13.29 -13.96 -1.98
CA TRP A 65 -13.46 -12.68 -1.28
C TRP A 65 -13.69 -12.82 0.24
N GLU A 66 -14.25 -13.95 0.69
CA GLU A 66 -14.51 -14.24 2.12
C GLU A 66 -13.24 -14.48 2.92
N ARG A 67 -12.14 -14.75 2.23
CA ARG A 67 -10.85 -15.01 2.83
C ARG A 67 -9.86 -13.88 2.61
N ILE A 68 -10.26 -12.78 1.96
CA ILE A 68 -9.42 -11.62 1.71
C ILE A 68 -9.86 -10.45 2.58
N TYR A 69 -8.91 -9.93 3.37
CA TYR A 69 -9.11 -8.83 4.31
C TYR A 69 -8.35 -7.59 3.83
N PHE A 70 -9.09 -6.53 3.51
CA PHE A 70 -8.55 -5.28 3.00
C PHE A 70 -8.37 -4.24 4.09
N LEU A 71 -7.14 -3.75 4.22
CA LEU A 71 -6.72 -2.61 5.02
C LEU A 71 -6.20 -1.51 4.09
N TRP A 72 -6.10 -0.27 4.57
CA TRP A 72 -5.53 0.85 3.84
C TRP A 72 -4.17 1.20 4.44
N VAL A 73 -3.14 1.29 3.59
CA VAL A 73 -1.79 1.72 4.03
C VAL A 73 -1.79 3.18 4.48
N ASP A 74 -2.70 3.99 3.95
CA ASP A 74 -2.91 5.37 4.35
C ASP A 74 -4.31 5.87 3.95
N GLU A 75 -4.73 6.95 4.60
CA GLU A 75 -5.95 7.66 4.25
C GLU A 75 -5.81 9.17 4.53
N ARG A 76 -6.48 9.97 3.70
CA ARG A 76 -6.59 11.42 3.87
C ARG A 76 -7.67 11.63 4.92
N PHE A 77 -7.37 12.38 5.97
CA PHE A 77 -8.31 12.65 7.06
C PHE A 77 -9.35 13.70 6.64
N VAL A 78 -10.22 13.26 5.75
CA VAL A 78 -11.40 13.97 5.22
C VAL A 78 -12.59 13.01 5.31
N PRO A 79 -13.84 13.50 5.37
CA PRO A 79 -15.02 12.64 5.46
C PRO A 79 -15.02 11.54 4.39
N GLN A 80 -15.53 10.35 4.71
CA GLN A 80 -15.58 9.22 3.77
C GLN A 80 -16.51 9.46 2.57
N THR A 81 -17.24 10.57 2.53
CA THR A 81 -18.02 11.05 1.38
C THR A 81 -17.22 11.98 0.47
N ASN A 82 -15.99 12.33 0.84
CA ASN A 82 -15.12 13.22 0.06
C ASN A 82 -14.42 12.42 -1.06
N PRO A 83 -14.40 12.91 -2.31
CA PRO A 83 -13.71 12.26 -3.43
C PRO A 83 -12.20 12.02 -3.25
N ASP A 84 -11.53 12.79 -2.36
CA ASP A 84 -10.10 12.62 -2.04
C ASP A 84 -9.82 11.50 -1.04
N ASN A 85 -10.86 10.95 -0.41
CA ASN A 85 -10.78 9.78 0.46
C ASN A 85 -10.53 8.51 -0.37
N ASN A 86 -9.51 7.75 -0.03
CA ASN A 86 -9.10 6.52 -0.70
C ASN A 86 -10.20 5.46 -0.62
N PHE A 87 -10.87 5.29 0.53
CA PHE A 87 -11.99 4.36 0.67
C PHE A 87 -13.18 4.76 -0.21
N TYR A 88 -13.55 6.05 -0.27
CA TYR A 88 -14.61 6.53 -1.17
C TYR A 88 -14.36 6.04 -2.61
N ARG A 89 -13.15 6.27 -3.13
CA ARG A 89 -12.76 5.89 -4.49
C ARG A 89 -12.75 4.39 -4.71
N ALA A 90 -12.27 3.62 -3.74
CA ALA A 90 -12.20 2.17 -3.84
C ALA A 90 -13.59 1.53 -3.75
N LYS A 91 -14.47 2.10 -2.91
CA LYS A 91 -15.85 1.64 -2.75
C LYS A 91 -16.63 1.71 -4.05
N GLU A 92 -16.53 2.83 -4.76
CA GLU A 92 -17.20 3.02 -6.06
C GLU A 92 -16.72 2.06 -7.15
N ARG A 93 -15.56 1.40 -6.99
CA ARG A 93 -14.91 0.60 -8.04
C ARG A 93 -14.98 -0.90 -7.80
N LEU A 94 -14.80 -1.31 -6.54
CA LEU A 94 -14.75 -2.70 -6.16
C LEU A 94 -15.72 -3.01 -5.03
N PHE A 95 -15.56 -2.35 -3.87
CA PHE A 95 -16.23 -2.78 -2.63
C PHE A 95 -17.75 -2.62 -2.62
N ALA A 96 -18.34 -1.78 -3.47
CA ALA A 96 -19.79 -1.73 -3.65
C ALA A 96 -20.36 -2.96 -4.39
N TYR A 97 -19.53 -3.71 -5.11
CA TYR A 97 -19.96 -4.79 -6.02
C TYR A 97 -19.65 -6.19 -5.48
N ILE A 98 -18.54 -6.35 -4.74
CA ILE A 98 -18.14 -7.62 -4.12
C ILE A 98 -18.86 -7.86 -2.76
N GLY A 99 -20.07 -7.30 -2.62
CA GLY A 99 -20.82 -7.26 -1.37
C GLY A 99 -21.35 -8.62 -0.91
N GLY A 100 -21.41 -8.80 0.41
CA GLY A 100 -21.91 -10.01 1.09
C GLY A 100 -20.81 -10.91 1.66
N SER A 101 -19.61 -10.83 1.08
CA SER A 101 -18.53 -11.78 1.30
C SER A 101 -17.15 -11.13 1.50
N SER A 102 -16.99 -9.81 1.43
CA SER A 102 -15.65 -9.17 1.52
C SER A 102 -15.42 -8.48 2.87
N HIS A 103 -14.21 -8.64 3.42
CA HIS A 103 -13.79 -8.00 4.66
C HIS A 103 -12.94 -6.77 4.35
N PHE A 104 -13.47 -5.57 4.51
CA PHE A 104 -12.71 -4.33 4.32
C PHE A 104 -12.92 -3.37 5.48
N TYR A 105 -11.82 -2.74 5.90
CA TYR A 105 -11.73 -1.94 7.13
C TYR A 105 -11.16 -0.57 6.77
N PRO A 106 -12.01 0.40 6.39
CA PRO A 106 -11.57 1.73 6.02
C PRO A 106 -11.18 2.55 7.25
N VAL A 107 -10.26 3.49 7.09
CA VAL A 107 -9.89 4.41 8.17
C VAL A 107 -11.12 5.22 8.61
N PRO A 108 -11.42 5.33 9.93
CA PRO A 108 -12.58 6.05 10.42
C PRO A 108 -12.37 7.57 10.36
N THR A 109 -12.73 8.19 9.24
CA THR A 109 -12.47 9.62 8.98
C THR A 109 -13.71 10.54 9.10
N ASN A 110 -14.86 10.03 9.57
CA ASN A 110 -16.12 10.79 9.62
C ASN A 110 -16.27 11.69 10.87
N GLY A 111 -15.27 11.77 11.74
CA GLY A 111 -15.30 12.61 12.94
C GLY A 111 -14.05 12.43 13.81
N GLY A 112 -14.02 13.14 14.93
CA GLY A 112 -12.87 13.13 15.86
C GLY A 112 -11.64 13.88 15.32
N THR A 113 -10.50 13.64 15.93
CA THR A 113 -9.19 14.12 15.45
C THR A 113 -8.45 13.04 14.64
N VAL A 114 -7.39 13.43 13.93
CA VAL A 114 -6.56 12.48 13.17
C VAL A 114 -5.84 11.49 14.09
N GLU A 115 -5.50 11.90 15.32
CA GLU A 115 -4.94 11.04 16.36
C GLU A 115 -5.95 9.97 16.81
N GLU A 116 -7.18 10.38 17.10
CA GLU A 116 -8.26 9.45 17.47
C GLU A 116 -8.56 8.45 16.35
N ALA A 117 -8.55 8.92 15.09
CA ALA A 117 -8.73 8.06 13.93
C ALA A 117 -7.58 7.06 13.75
N ALA A 118 -6.34 7.50 13.95
CA ALA A 118 -5.17 6.61 13.90
C ALA A 118 -5.21 5.54 15.00
N GLU A 119 -5.58 5.90 16.24
CA GLU A 119 -5.74 4.95 17.34
C GLU A 119 -6.90 3.96 17.12
N ALA A 120 -8.03 4.43 16.61
CA ALA A 120 -9.16 3.57 16.27
C ALA A 120 -8.77 2.59 15.16
N TYR A 121 -8.09 3.09 14.12
CA TYR A 121 -7.65 2.27 13.00
C TYR A 121 -6.60 1.24 13.40
N GLU A 122 -5.65 1.62 14.26
CA GLU A 122 -4.67 0.68 14.81
C GLU A 122 -5.34 -0.51 15.51
N LYS A 123 -6.37 -0.25 16.33
CA LYS A 123 -7.13 -1.32 17.01
C LYS A 123 -7.79 -2.27 16.01
N GLU A 124 -8.35 -1.73 14.93
CA GLU A 124 -9.00 -2.49 13.86
C GLU A 124 -8.00 -3.36 13.10
N VAL A 125 -6.85 -2.78 12.70
CA VAL A 125 -5.74 -3.51 12.07
C VAL A 125 -5.27 -4.66 12.96
N MET A 126 -5.02 -4.42 14.24
CA MET A 126 -4.55 -5.46 15.17
C MET A 126 -5.61 -6.53 15.42
N MET A 127 -6.90 -6.16 15.43
CA MET A 127 -8.00 -7.13 15.55
C MET A 127 -8.07 -8.04 14.34
N VAL A 128 -7.94 -7.50 13.12
CA VAL A 128 -7.92 -8.27 11.87
C VAL A 128 -6.74 -9.24 11.86
N LEU A 129 -5.54 -8.75 12.15
CA LEU A 129 -4.34 -9.58 12.21
C LEU A 129 -4.48 -10.73 13.22
N ARG A 130 -5.00 -10.45 14.42
CA ARG A 130 -5.26 -11.48 15.43
C ARG A 130 -6.30 -12.49 14.98
N ALA A 131 -7.39 -12.05 14.34
CA ALA A 131 -8.45 -12.93 13.85
C ALA A 131 -7.97 -13.83 12.71
N CYS A 132 -7.01 -13.35 11.90
CA CYS A 132 -6.38 -14.10 10.82
C CYS A 132 -5.14 -14.89 11.26
N GLU A 133 -4.77 -14.84 12.55
CA GLU A 133 -3.56 -15.46 13.11
C GLU A 133 -2.25 -15.02 12.42
N LYS A 134 -2.11 -13.72 12.13
CA LYS A 134 -0.94 -13.13 11.44
C LYS A 134 -0.22 -12.08 12.29
N ASP A 135 1.10 -12.01 12.14
CA ASP A 135 1.96 -11.00 12.80
C ASP A 135 2.16 -9.72 11.96
N GLY A 136 1.64 -9.70 10.74
CA GLY A 136 1.75 -8.62 9.76
C GLY A 136 0.88 -8.92 8.54
N VAL A 137 0.81 -7.98 7.60
CA VAL A 137 0.04 -8.17 6.37
C VAL A 137 0.76 -9.12 5.41
N ASP A 138 0.00 -9.89 4.64
CA ASP A 138 0.58 -10.74 3.59
C ASP A 138 1.08 -9.90 2.42
N LEU A 139 0.34 -8.84 2.09
CA LEU A 139 0.69 -7.91 1.01
C LEU A 139 0.54 -6.47 1.47
N ALA A 140 1.59 -5.67 1.27
CA ALA A 140 1.50 -4.21 1.23
C ALA A 140 1.61 -3.75 -0.24
N LEU A 141 0.49 -3.34 -0.82
CA LEU A 141 0.41 -2.77 -2.16
C LEU A 141 0.51 -1.24 -2.07
N LEU A 142 1.69 -0.74 -2.40
CA LEU A 142 2.10 0.64 -2.23
C LEU A 142 2.13 1.43 -3.54
N GLY A 143 1.91 2.73 -3.42
CA GLY A 143 2.19 3.71 -4.46
C GLY A 143 3.47 4.49 -4.18
N LEU A 144 3.95 5.19 -5.20
CA LEU A 144 5.06 6.14 -5.09
C LEU A 144 4.62 7.56 -5.48
N GLY A 145 4.85 8.52 -4.59
CA GLY A 145 4.68 9.93 -4.89
C GLY A 145 5.79 10.49 -5.78
N ASP A 146 5.52 11.62 -6.45
CA ASP A 146 6.49 12.30 -7.33
C ASP A 146 7.70 12.87 -6.55
N ASP A 147 7.58 12.95 -5.22
CA ASP A 147 8.64 13.30 -4.27
C ASP A 147 9.25 12.07 -3.56
N GLY A 148 8.86 10.86 -3.96
CA GLY A 148 9.33 9.60 -3.39
C GLY A 148 8.68 9.20 -2.05
N HIS A 149 7.60 9.86 -1.62
CA HIS A 149 6.83 9.36 -0.48
C HIS A 149 6.10 8.06 -0.83
N THR A 150 5.82 7.25 0.18
CA THR A 150 4.93 6.09 0.08
C THR A 150 3.99 6.07 1.29
N ALA A 151 2.82 5.44 1.16
CA ALA A 151 1.71 5.63 2.09
C ALA A 151 1.52 7.13 2.36
N SER A 152 1.56 7.55 3.62
CA SER A 152 1.64 8.97 4.00
C SER A 152 2.93 9.32 4.74
N LEU A 153 4.01 8.61 4.43
CA LEU A 153 5.33 8.79 4.99
C LEU A 153 6.16 9.71 4.08
N PHE A 154 6.19 11.00 4.41
CA PHE A 154 6.88 12.03 3.63
C PHE A 154 8.31 12.24 4.12
N ALA A 155 9.21 12.62 3.21
CA ALA A 155 10.57 12.99 3.59
C ALA A 155 10.55 14.14 4.61
N ARG A 156 11.32 13.99 5.70
CA ARG A 156 11.41 14.95 6.82
C ARG A 156 10.11 15.13 7.64
N SER A 157 9.10 14.29 7.43
CA SER A 157 7.91 14.29 8.30
C SER A 157 8.25 13.75 9.69
N ARG A 158 7.59 14.28 10.73
CA ARG A 158 7.68 13.73 12.10
C ARG A 158 7.15 12.31 12.18
N ALA A 159 6.29 11.89 11.26
CA ALA A 159 5.79 10.53 11.16
C ALA A 159 6.90 9.48 11.01
N LEU A 160 8.07 9.90 10.51
CA LEU A 160 9.24 9.02 10.34
C LEU A 160 9.94 8.68 11.66
N GLU A 161 9.66 9.40 12.75
CA GLU A 161 10.24 9.16 14.08
C GLU A 161 9.55 7.99 14.82
N GLU A 162 8.46 7.45 14.28
CA GLU A 162 7.76 6.32 14.88
C GLU A 162 8.59 5.03 14.83
N THR A 163 8.66 4.32 15.96
CA THR A 163 9.48 3.12 16.13
C THR A 163 8.69 1.87 16.54
N SER A 164 7.41 2.01 16.86
CA SER A 164 6.62 0.99 17.55
C SER A 164 5.19 0.80 17.03
N ARG A 165 4.46 1.90 16.82
CA ARG A 165 3.05 1.87 16.46
C ARG A 165 2.85 1.29 15.07
N ALA A 166 1.74 0.59 14.87
CA ALA A 166 1.34 0.08 13.57
C ALA A 166 0.78 1.19 12.67
N VAL A 167 -0.01 2.08 13.26
CA VAL A 167 -0.70 3.17 12.58
C VAL A 167 -0.45 4.48 13.31
N ILE A 168 -0.22 5.56 12.56
CA ILE A 168 0.13 6.87 13.08
C ILE A 168 -0.67 8.00 12.42
N PRO A 169 -0.95 9.09 13.15
CA PRO A 169 -1.38 10.34 12.56
C PRO A 169 -0.21 11.05 11.88
N VAL A 170 -0.47 11.67 10.74
CA VAL A 170 0.48 12.49 9.98
C VAL A 170 -0.12 13.88 9.87
N THR A 171 0.29 14.77 10.77
CA THR A 171 -0.25 16.14 10.88
C THR A 171 0.45 17.14 9.96
N ASP A 172 1.63 16.80 9.46
CA ASP A 172 2.44 17.54 8.49
C ASP A 172 2.31 17.00 7.05
N GLY A 173 1.22 16.25 6.79
CA GLY A 173 0.84 15.86 5.44
C GLY A 173 0.59 17.09 4.57
N LYS A 174 0.91 16.99 3.27
CA LYS A 174 0.91 18.13 2.32
C LYS A 174 -0.36 19.02 2.40
N VAL A 175 -1.42 18.57 1.75
CA VAL A 175 -2.70 19.31 1.67
C VAL A 175 -3.63 18.92 2.82
N TRP A 176 -3.51 17.67 3.27
CA TRP A 176 -4.39 17.05 4.25
C TRP A 176 -3.58 16.47 5.39
N GLN A 177 -4.12 16.52 6.60
CA GLN A 177 -3.74 15.56 7.64
C GLN A 177 -4.10 14.15 7.18
N ARG A 178 -3.36 13.15 7.64
CA ARG A 178 -3.50 11.78 7.17
C ARG A 178 -3.35 10.77 8.29
N VAL A 179 -3.88 9.58 8.09
CA VAL A 179 -3.57 8.40 8.89
C VAL A 179 -2.71 7.49 8.02
N SER A 180 -1.63 6.93 8.56
CA SER A 180 -0.70 6.08 7.81
C SER A 180 -0.32 4.84 8.62
N MET A 181 -0.13 3.72 7.94
CA MET A 181 0.73 2.65 8.47
C MET A 181 2.18 3.17 8.57
N SER A 182 2.86 2.78 9.63
CA SER A 182 4.25 3.20 9.92
C SER A 182 5.27 2.30 9.21
N PHE A 183 6.54 2.73 9.16
CA PHE A 183 7.62 1.85 8.69
C PHE A 183 7.83 0.61 9.56
N PRO A 184 7.84 0.68 10.91
CA PRO A 184 7.88 -0.51 11.76
C PRO A 184 6.84 -1.58 11.43
N PHE A 185 5.68 -1.17 10.93
CA PHE A 185 4.61 -2.08 10.52
C PHE A 185 4.78 -2.59 9.09
N LEU A 186 5.00 -1.68 8.14
CA LEU A 186 5.14 -2.03 6.72
C LEU A 186 6.37 -2.91 6.47
N ALA A 187 7.43 -2.76 7.26
CA ALA A 187 8.63 -3.59 7.20
C ALA A 187 8.40 -5.06 7.61
N LYS A 188 7.25 -5.38 8.21
CA LYS A 188 6.84 -6.76 8.58
C LYS A 188 5.93 -7.41 7.54
N ALA A 189 5.55 -6.68 6.48
CA ALA A 189 4.73 -7.24 5.41
C ALA A 189 5.47 -8.38 4.71
N LYS A 190 4.79 -9.50 4.45
CA LYS A 190 5.40 -10.67 3.78
C LYS A 190 5.79 -10.38 2.33
N GLN A 191 5.03 -9.52 1.67
CA GLN A 191 5.28 -9.04 0.32
C GLN A 191 5.06 -7.54 0.28
N VAL A 192 5.97 -6.82 -0.36
CA VAL A 192 5.84 -5.37 -0.61
C VAL A 192 5.89 -5.13 -2.11
N TRP A 193 4.78 -4.65 -2.66
CA TRP A 193 4.66 -4.36 -4.08
C TRP A 193 4.47 -2.87 -4.28
N PHE A 194 5.26 -2.28 -5.17
CA PHE A 194 5.07 -0.91 -5.64
C PHE A 194 4.44 -0.91 -7.03
N THR A 195 3.41 -0.09 -7.20
CA THR A 195 2.85 0.21 -8.52
C THR A 195 3.17 1.66 -8.89
N VAL A 196 4.00 1.84 -9.92
CA VAL A 196 4.58 3.14 -10.26
C VAL A 196 4.42 3.40 -11.75
N VAL A 197 3.51 4.31 -12.08
CA VAL A 197 3.03 4.50 -13.45
C VAL A 197 3.03 5.98 -13.81
N GLY A 198 3.50 6.29 -15.02
CA GLY A 198 3.49 7.62 -15.61
C GLY A 198 4.80 8.40 -15.44
N GLU A 199 5.05 9.30 -16.39
CA GLU A 199 6.29 10.09 -16.50
C GLU A 199 6.59 10.93 -15.26
N SER A 200 5.56 11.43 -14.56
CA SER A 200 5.76 12.23 -13.34
C SER A 200 6.49 11.47 -12.23
N LYS A 201 6.50 10.14 -12.29
CA LYS A 201 7.15 9.25 -11.30
C LYS A 201 8.61 9.01 -11.59
N ALA A 202 9.09 9.31 -12.80
CA ALA A 202 10.36 8.81 -13.29
C ALA A 202 11.58 9.30 -12.50
N ALA A 203 11.59 10.58 -12.14
CA ALA A 203 12.63 11.14 -11.29
C ALA A 203 12.64 10.52 -9.87
N ALA A 204 11.46 10.33 -9.28
CA ALA A 204 11.31 9.75 -7.95
C ALA A 204 11.73 8.27 -7.94
N LEU A 205 11.22 7.48 -8.88
CA LEU A 205 11.55 6.06 -9.00
C LEU A 205 13.05 5.86 -9.22
N GLY A 206 13.65 6.59 -10.17
CA GLY A 206 15.08 6.48 -10.44
C GLY A 206 15.93 6.82 -9.22
N ARG A 207 15.53 7.83 -8.42
CA ARG A 207 16.23 8.16 -7.17
C ARG A 207 16.02 7.12 -6.09
N VAL A 208 14.80 6.60 -5.94
CA VAL A 208 14.49 5.54 -4.97
C VAL A 208 15.29 4.29 -5.27
N LEU A 209 15.28 3.78 -6.50
CA LEU A 209 16.01 2.57 -6.88
C LEU A 209 17.53 2.74 -6.67
N ARG A 210 18.10 3.90 -7.02
CA ARG A 210 19.51 4.20 -6.72
C ARG A 210 19.80 4.19 -5.23
N GLN A 211 18.98 4.87 -4.42
CA GLN A 211 19.16 4.90 -2.96
C GLN A 211 18.97 3.53 -2.33
N ARG A 212 18.12 2.66 -2.89
CA ARG A 212 17.99 1.28 -2.41
C ARG A 212 19.26 0.47 -2.65
N ALA A 213 19.91 0.67 -3.79
CA ALA A 213 21.19 0.04 -4.12
C ALA A 213 22.36 0.63 -3.31
N ASP A 214 22.44 1.96 -3.19
CA ASP A 214 23.53 2.64 -2.49
C ASP A 214 23.55 2.33 -0.99
N TYR A 215 22.37 2.11 -0.39
CA TYR A 215 22.20 1.83 1.04
C TYR A 215 21.83 0.36 1.29
N ALA A 216 22.10 -0.55 0.36
CA ALA A 216 21.58 -1.93 0.40
C ALA A 216 21.94 -2.69 1.69
N ASP A 217 23.12 -2.42 2.26
CA ASP A 217 23.62 -3.05 3.48
C ASP A 217 23.01 -2.46 4.77
N ASP A 218 22.39 -1.28 4.69
CA ASP A 218 21.80 -0.61 5.85
C ASP A 218 20.44 -1.21 6.21
N THR A 219 20.13 -1.21 7.51
CA THR A 219 18.80 -1.60 7.98
C THR A 219 17.74 -0.61 7.51
N TRP A 220 16.48 -1.04 7.42
CA TRP A 220 15.43 -0.11 7.01
C TRP A 220 15.32 1.06 8.00
N GLN A 221 15.59 0.84 9.29
CA GLN A 221 15.63 1.87 10.32
C GLN A 221 16.72 2.90 10.04
N ASP A 222 17.93 2.43 9.73
CA ASP A 222 19.10 3.31 9.49
C ASP A 222 18.95 4.14 8.22
N ARG A 223 18.10 3.70 7.28
CA ARG A 223 17.79 4.47 6.07
C ARG A 223 16.88 5.67 6.33
N ILE A 224 16.11 5.67 7.42
CA ILE A 224 15.17 6.75 7.72
C ILE A 224 15.92 8.08 7.89
N GLY A 225 15.49 9.10 7.15
CA GLY A 225 16.11 10.42 7.15
C GLY A 225 17.31 10.57 6.20
N HIS A 226 17.87 9.47 5.70
CA HIS A 226 18.99 9.45 4.75
C HIS A 226 18.55 9.24 3.30
N VAL A 227 17.45 8.50 3.10
CA VAL A 227 16.89 8.21 1.77
C VAL A 227 15.46 8.74 1.63
N LEU A 228 14.92 8.69 0.41
CA LEU A 228 13.50 8.95 0.18
C LEU A 228 12.65 7.84 0.83
N PRO A 229 11.44 8.15 1.34
CA PRO A 229 10.61 7.17 2.03
C PRO A 229 10.35 5.88 1.26
N GLY A 230 10.16 5.93 -0.07
CA GLY A 230 10.01 4.74 -0.92
C GLY A 230 11.25 3.83 -0.99
N ALA A 231 12.43 4.32 -0.58
CA ALA A 231 13.68 3.57 -0.54
C ALA A 231 13.97 2.94 0.85
N VAL A 232 13.12 3.19 1.85
CA VAL A 232 13.33 2.71 3.22
C VAL A 232 13.12 1.20 3.33
N LEU A 233 11.99 0.67 2.86
CA LEU A 233 11.58 -0.73 3.01
C LEU A 233 12.41 -1.68 2.14
N SER A 234 13.47 -2.32 2.64
CA SER A 234 14.52 -2.85 1.73
C SER A 234 15.30 -4.08 2.20
N GLN A 235 15.05 -4.58 3.41
CA GLN A 235 15.76 -5.76 3.90
C GLN A 235 15.26 -7.07 3.28
N GLU A 236 14.07 -7.04 2.68
CA GLU A 236 13.46 -8.13 1.92
C GLU A 236 13.19 -7.70 0.47
N GLU A 237 12.83 -8.66 -0.37
CA GLU A 237 12.55 -8.42 -1.79
C GLU A 237 11.37 -7.45 -1.93
N VAL A 238 11.54 -6.40 -2.73
CA VAL A 238 10.45 -5.51 -3.12
C VAL A 238 10.20 -5.70 -4.60
N VAL A 239 8.93 -5.90 -4.95
CA VAL A 239 8.50 -6.06 -6.34
C VAL A 239 7.99 -4.73 -6.86
N TRP A 240 8.52 -4.29 -7.99
CA TRP A 240 8.17 -3.03 -8.64
C TRP A 240 7.46 -3.33 -9.96
N TYR A 241 6.20 -2.93 -10.05
CA TYR A 241 5.44 -2.95 -11.30
C TYR A 241 5.44 -1.54 -11.89
N VAL A 242 6.11 -1.37 -13.03
CA VAL A 242 6.39 -0.06 -13.60
C VAL A 242 6.03 0.00 -15.07
N ASP A 243 5.51 1.13 -15.54
CA ASP A 243 5.37 1.38 -16.97
C ASP A 243 6.67 1.99 -17.55
N THR A 244 6.81 1.94 -18.87
CA THR A 244 7.98 2.51 -19.56
C THR A 244 8.16 4.00 -19.28
N ALA A 245 7.06 4.74 -19.11
CA ALA A 245 7.08 6.17 -18.81
C ALA A 245 7.67 6.45 -17.41
N ALA A 246 7.32 5.65 -16.39
CA ALA A 246 7.86 5.80 -15.05
C ALA A 246 9.31 5.29 -14.92
N LYS A 247 9.76 4.37 -15.77
CA LYS A 247 11.09 3.76 -15.56
C LYS A 247 12.27 4.73 -15.80
N HIS A 248 12.07 5.80 -16.59
CA HIS A 248 13.12 6.62 -17.19
C HIS A 248 14.15 5.78 -17.98
N LYS A 249 14.58 6.24 -19.15
CA LYS A 249 15.76 5.64 -19.82
C LYS A 249 17.03 6.05 -19.11
#